data_AF-A0A0F9VD16-F1
#
_entry.id   AF-A0A0F9VD16-F1
#
_cell.length_a   1.000
_cell.length_b   1.000
_cell.length_c   1.000
_cell.angle_alpha   90.00
_cell.angle_beta   90.00
_cell.angle_gamma   90.00
#
_symmetry.space_group_name_H-M   'P 1'
#
loop_
_entity.id
_entity.type
_entity.pdbx_description
1 polymer ?
#
loop_
_entity_poly.entity_id
_entity_poly.type
_entity_poly.pdbx_seq_one_letter_code
_entity_poly.pdbx_strand_id
1 'polypeptide(L)'
;MNRTKIEWVKNPDGTQGYTWNPITGCLNHVKGMCKGGGFPCYAYRLAHGRLKNVYLANVGLPELYGTKCVFDRADTEAAYDEHIADPFYPRFWPEKMWLHQLVGSKRKPKGIFVCDMSDLFGIGVPEEWTRRVLGVIRKHPRHRFYLLTKQPQNLSQWSPFPDNVYLGVTVCNQAMFDKAVYYLKMVEARVKFLSMEPMLGRITIES
;
A
#
# COMPACT_ATOMS: atom_id res chain seq x y z
N MET A 1 -11.10 10.70 3.08
CA MET A 1 -10.81 9.56 3.98
C MET A 1 -12.12 8.95 4.40
N ASN A 2 -12.18 7.63 4.53
CA ASN A 2 -13.39 6.92 4.95
C ASN A 2 -13.15 6.24 6.29
N ARG A 3 -14.16 6.15 7.14
CA ARG A 3 -14.09 5.30 8.34
C ARG A 3 -13.98 3.85 7.85
N THR A 4 -12.98 3.13 8.34
CA THR A 4 -12.74 1.75 7.89
C THR A 4 -13.51 0.74 8.72
N LYS A 5 -13.79 -0.43 8.14
CA LYS A 5 -14.30 -1.61 8.85
C LYS A 5 -13.18 -2.57 9.27
N ILE A 6 -11.93 -2.28 8.92
CA ILE A 6 -10.77 -3.10 9.27
C ILE A 6 -10.50 -2.96 10.77
N GLU A 7 -10.66 -4.05 11.50
CA GLU A 7 -10.76 -4.04 12.95
C GLU A 7 -9.49 -3.55 13.66
N TRP A 8 -8.32 -3.91 13.14
CA TRP A 8 -7.03 -3.55 13.74
C TRP A 8 -6.63 -2.09 13.47
N VAL A 9 -7.34 -1.39 12.58
CA VAL A 9 -7.11 0.04 12.33
C VAL A 9 -7.86 0.85 13.37
N LYS A 10 -7.20 1.12 14.51
CA LYS A 10 -7.77 1.91 15.60
C LYS A 10 -7.10 3.28 15.73
N ASN A 11 -7.90 4.26 16.15
CA ASN A 11 -7.41 5.54 16.68
C ASN A 11 -6.65 5.28 18.01
N PRO A 12 -5.83 6.24 18.48
CA PRO A 12 -5.13 6.09 19.75
C PRO A 12 -6.04 5.91 20.98
N ASP A 13 -7.29 6.38 20.91
CA ASP A 13 -8.31 6.19 21.94
C ASP A 13 -9.08 4.85 21.82
N GLY A 14 -8.66 3.96 20.92
CA GLY A 14 -9.29 2.65 20.69
C GLY A 14 -10.50 2.67 19.75
N THR A 15 -11.01 3.85 19.38
CA THR A 15 -12.15 3.95 18.45
C THR A 15 -11.75 3.59 17.01
N GLN A 16 -12.72 3.30 16.15
CA GLN A 16 -12.46 2.86 14.78
C GLN A 16 -11.75 3.94 13.95
N GLY A 17 -10.68 3.53 13.26
CA GLY A 17 -9.85 4.40 12.44
C GLY A 17 -10.39 4.62 11.02
N TYR A 18 -9.47 5.03 10.14
CA TYR A 18 -9.78 5.51 8.80
C TYR A 18 -8.86 4.89 7.76
N THR A 19 -9.25 4.98 6.49
CA THR A 19 -8.38 4.68 5.36
C THR A 19 -8.10 5.92 4.51
N TRP A 20 -6.88 5.95 3.98
CA TRP A 20 -6.38 6.98 3.10
C TRP A 20 -5.64 6.34 1.92
N ASN A 21 -6.19 6.48 0.72
CA ASN A 21 -5.72 5.79 -0.48
C ASN A 21 -5.27 6.78 -1.54
N PRO A 22 -4.10 7.43 -1.37
CA PRO A 22 -3.51 8.31 -2.38
C PRO A 22 -3.00 7.52 -3.60
N ILE A 23 -2.88 6.19 -3.49
CA ILE A 23 -2.55 5.27 -4.57
C ILE A 23 -3.60 4.18 -4.61
N THR A 24 -3.99 3.74 -5.80
CA THR A 24 -4.80 2.54 -6.04
C THR A 24 -4.12 1.66 -7.08
N GLY A 25 -4.45 0.36 -7.07
CA GLY A 25 -3.81 -0.58 -7.98
C GLY A 25 -2.40 -0.99 -7.53
N CYS A 26 -1.92 -2.11 -8.04
CA CYS A 26 -0.53 -2.56 -7.93
C CYS A 26 -0.26 -3.70 -8.92
N LEU A 27 1.01 -3.91 -9.27
CA LEU A 27 1.41 -4.97 -10.21
C LEU A 27 1.87 -6.25 -9.51
N ASN A 28 1.57 -6.40 -8.21
CA ASN A 28 1.87 -7.64 -7.48
C ASN A 28 1.24 -8.87 -8.14
N HIS A 29 0.11 -8.67 -8.80
CA HIS A 29 -0.66 -9.72 -9.43
C HIS A 29 0.01 -10.30 -10.69
N VAL A 30 0.78 -9.48 -11.42
CA VAL A 30 1.47 -9.86 -12.66
C VAL A 30 2.52 -10.96 -12.41
N LYS A 31 3.18 -10.94 -11.25
CA LYS A 31 4.17 -11.95 -10.86
C LYS A 31 3.61 -13.05 -9.95
N GLY A 32 2.28 -13.21 -9.87
CA GLY A 32 1.64 -14.18 -8.99
C GLY A 32 1.84 -13.92 -7.49
N MET A 33 2.27 -12.72 -7.09
CA MET A 33 2.57 -12.40 -5.69
C MET A 33 1.31 -12.06 -4.87
N CYS A 34 0.14 -12.16 -5.49
CA CYS A 34 -1.16 -12.00 -4.86
C CYS A 34 -1.58 -13.31 -4.14
N LYS A 35 -2.09 -13.19 -2.90
CA LYS A 35 -2.55 -14.32 -2.07
C LYS A 35 -1.57 -15.51 -2.09
N GLY A 36 -0.27 -15.26 -1.92
CA GLY A 36 0.75 -16.31 -1.90
C GLY A 36 0.79 -17.21 -3.16
N GLY A 37 0.43 -16.70 -4.35
CA GLY A 37 0.34 -17.49 -5.59
C GLY A 37 -1.07 -17.65 -6.13
N GLY A 38 -2.11 -17.45 -5.31
CA GLY A 38 -3.52 -17.60 -5.69
C GLY A 38 -4.12 -16.34 -6.32
N PHE A 39 -3.87 -16.09 -7.60
CA PHE A 39 -4.48 -14.99 -8.33
C PHE A 39 -5.98 -15.26 -8.63
N PRO A 40 -6.88 -14.25 -8.58
CA PRO A 40 -6.68 -12.85 -8.19
C PRO A 40 -6.92 -12.50 -6.70
N CYS A 41 -6.24 -11.44 -6.23
CA CYS A 41 -6.46 -10.89 -4.88
C CYS A 41 -7.81 -10.17 -4.75
N TYR A 42 -8.22 -9.87 -3.53
CA TYR A 42 -9.48 -9.17 -3.27
C TYR A 42 -9.55 -7.79 -3.94
N ALA A 43 -8.47 -7.00 -3.85
CA ALA A 43 -8.41 -5.66 -4.46
C ALA A 43 -8.51 -5.70 -5.98
N TYR A 44 -7.79 -6.62 -6.61
CA TYR A 44 -7.87 -6.84 -8.06
C TYR A 44 -9.31 -7.16 -8.49
N ARG A 45 -9.99 -8.08 -7.79
CA ARG A 45 -11.39 -8.43 -8.09
C ARG A 45 -12.35 -7.25 -7.93
N LEU A 46 -12.15 -6.39 -6.94
CA LEU A 46 -12.99 -5.20 -6.79
C LEU A 46 -12.76 -4.19 -7.93
N ALA A 47 -11.51 -3.97 -8.31
CA ALA A 47 -11.14 -3.07 -9.40
C ALA A 47 -11.66 -3.56 -10.75
N HIS A 48 -11.69 -4.88 -10.98
CA HIS A 48 -12.28 -5.46 -12.20
C HIS A 48 -13.80 -5.65 -12.14
N GLY A 49 -14.40 -5.45 -10.95
CA GLY A 49 -15.84 -5.52 -10.73
C GLY A 49 -16.44 -4.14 -10.46
N ARG A 50 -17.10 -4.02 -9.30
CA ARG A 50 -17.91 -2.84 -8.95
C ARG A 50 -17.13 -1.51 -8.87
N LEU A 51 -15.80 -1.53 -8.75
CA LEU A 51 -14.98 -0.31 -8.64
C LEU A 51 -14.29 0.07 -9.95
N LYS A 52 -14.51 -0.66 -11.05
CA LYS A 52 -13.84 -0.44 -12.34
C LYS A 52 -13.88 1.00 -12.79
N ASN A 53 -15.07 1.58 -12.89
CA ASN A 53 -15.25 2.95 -13.37
C ASN A 53 -14.63 3.99 -12.43
N VAL A 54 -14.61 3.71 -11.12
CA VAL A 54 -13.97 4.61 -10.14
C VAL A 54 -12.46 4.62 -10.36
N TYR A 55 -11.84 3.45 -10.57
CA TYR A 55 -10.39 3.38 -10.77
C TYR A 55 -10.00 3.99 -12.12
N LEU A 56 -10.75 3.70 -13.19
CA LEU A 56 -10.50 4.24 -14.54
C LEU A 56 -10.75 5.75 -14.67
N ALA A 57 -11.58 6.34 -13.79
CA ALA A 57 -11.78 7.80 -13.78
C ALA A 57 -10.51 8.59 -13.44
N ASN A 58 -9.50 7.94 -12.84
CA ASN A 58 -8.23 8.57 -12.54
C ASN A 58 -7.18 8.26 -13.61
N VAL A 59 -6.63 9.31 -14.22
CA VAL A 59 -5.58 9.25 -15.24
C VAL A 59 -4.17 9.44 -14.67
N GLY A 60 -4.01 9.51 -13.35
CA GLY A 60 -2.72 9.69 -12.66
C GLY A 60 -1.79 8.47 -12.76
N LEU A 61 -1.27 8.20 -13.95
CA LEU A 61 -0.43 7.05 -14.27
C LEU A 61 1.06 7.31 -13.95
N PRO A 62 1.88 6.27 -13.74
CA PRO A 62 3.32 6.36 -13.48
C PRO A 62 4.09 7.24 -14.47
N GLU A 63 3.73 7.17 -15.75
CA GLU A 63 4.39 7.86 -16.86
C GLU A 63 4.26 9.38 -16.75
N LEU A 64 3.16 9.88 -16.16
CA LEU A 64 2.96 11.32 -15.89
C LEU A 64 3.91 11.86 -14.80
N TYR A 65 4.60 10.99 -14.08
CA TYR A 65 5.60 11.33 -13.06
C TYR A 65 7.02 11.03 -13.53
N GLY A 66 7.23 10.91 -14.85
CA GLY A 66 8.55 10.65 -15.44
C GLY A 66 9.13 9.29 -15.06
N THR A 67 8.30 8.39 -14.50
CA THR A 67 8.72 7.05 -14.10
C THR A 67 8.04 6.06 -15.02
N LYS A 68 8.77 5.50 -16.00
CA LYS A 68 8.30 4.32 -16.71
C LYS A 68 8.16 3.19 -15.69
N CYS A 69 7.00 2.55 -15.64
CA CYS A 69 6.80 1.39 -14.79
C CYS A 69 7.85 0.31 -15.08
N VAL A 70 8.25 -0.44 -14.03
CA VAL A 70 9.38 -1.39 -14.00
C VAL A 70 9.23 -2.60 -14.95
N PHE A 71 8.24 -2.60 -15.84
CA PHE A 71 8.10 -3.54 -16.95
C PHE A 71 8.60 -2.89 -18.24
N ASP A 72 9.89 -2.53 -18.23
CA ASP A 72 10.57 -1.98 -19.40
C ASP A 72 10.95 -3.11 -20.37
N ARG A 73 10.52 -3.01 -21.65
CA ARG A 73 11.28 -3.36 -22.89
C ARG A 73 10.50 -3.40 -24.21
N ALA A 74 9.24 -2.98 -24.25
CA ALA A 74 8.58 -2.68 -25.52
C ALA A 74 7.61 -1.51 -25.31
N ASP A 75 8.15 -0.30 -25.27
CA ASP A 75 7.39 0.95 -25.37
C ASP A 75 6.69 1.02 -26.74
N THR A 76 5.64 0.23 -26.88
CA THR A 76 4.69 0.35 -27.98
C THR A 76 3.47 1.07 -27.43
N GLU A 77 2.83 1.86 -28.27
CA GLU A 77 1.54 2.51 -27.96
C GLU A 77 0.50 1.48 -27.47
N ALA A 78 0.58 0.24 -27.99
CA ALA A 78 -0.24 -0.89 -27.54
C ALA A 78 -0.04 -1.27 -26.05
N ALA A 79 1.19 -1.29 -25.54
CA ALA A 79 1.44 -1.58 -24.12
C ALA A 79 0.89 -0.47 -23.20
N TYR A 80 0.93 0.78 -23.66
CA TYR A 80 0.35 1.91 -22.97
C TYR A 80 -1.19 1.82 -22.92
N ASP A 81 -1.83 1.48 -24.04
CA ASP A 81 -3.29 1.29 -24.10
C ASP A 81 -3.76 0.17 -23.17
N GLU A 82 -3.00 -0.93 -23.08
CA GLU A 82 -3.29 -2.02 -22.14
C GLU A 82 -3.21 -1.57 -20.67
N HIS A 83 -2.21 -0.76 -20.31
CA HIS A 83 -2.05 -0.22 -18.96
C HIS A 83 -3.17 0.76 -18.57
N ILE A 84 -3.61 1.61 -19.51
CA ILE A 84 -4.76 2.49 -19.30
C ILE A 84 -6.04 1.69 -19.10
N ALA A 85 -6.23 0.63 -19.87
CA ALA A 85 -7.43 -0.20 -19.83
C ALA A 85 -7.53 -1.05 -18.56
N ASP A 86 -6.41 -1.44 -17.94
CA ASP A 86 -6.41 -2.16 -16.66
C ASP A 86 -6.82 -1.23 -15.50
N PRO A 87 -8.00 -1.44 -14.87
CA PRO A 87 -8.42 -0.64 -13.74
C PRO A 87 -7.48 -0.82 -12.54
N PHE A 88 -6.75 -1.93 -12.42
CA PHE A 88 -5.85 -2.21 -11.31
C PHE A 88 -4.39 -1.82 -11.57
N TYR A 89 -4.09 -1.23 -12.72
CA TYR A 89 -2.80 -0.57 -12.96
C TYR A 89 -2.58 0.56 -11.93
N PRO A 90 -1.35 0.75 -11.40
CA PRO A 90 -1.06 1.76 -10.39
C PRO A 90 -1.52 3.16 -10.81
N ARG A 91 -2.29 3.81 -9.93
CA ARG A 91 -2.81 5.17 -10.15
C ARG A 91 -2.62 6.02 -8.90
N PHE A 92 -2.06 7.21 -9.07
CA PHE A 92 -1.88 8.22 -8.03
C PHE A 92 -3.02 9.23 -8.06
N TRP A 93 -3.50 9.63 -6.88
CA TRP A 93 -4.64 10.52 -6.69
C TRP A 93 -4.18 11.82 -6.03
N PRO A 94 -3.73 12.83 -6.82
CA PRO A 94 -3.15 14.07 -6.28
C PRO A 94 -4.08 14.79 -5.32
N GLU A 95 -5.38 14.79 -5.58
CA GLU A 95 -6.41 15.44 -4.75
C GLU A 95 -6.53 14.77 -3.37
N LYS A 96 -6.16 13.48 -3.26
CA LYS A 96 -6.13 12.79 -1.97
C LYS A 96 -4.89 13.13 -1.14
N MET A 97 -3.88 13.81 -1.70
CA MET A 97 -2.67 14.20 -0.96
C MET A 97 -2.91 15.32 0.06
N TRP A 98 -4.07 15.96 0.01
CA TRP A 98 -4.43 17.13 0.79
C TRP A 98 -4.95 16.73 2.17
N LEU A 99 -4.24 15.78 2.81
CA LEU A 99 -4.64 15.17 4.07
C LEU A 99 -4.86 16.22 5.16
N HIS A 100 -4.09 17.31 5.16
CA HIS A 100 -4.22 18.39 6.15
C HIS A 100 -5.62 19.04 6.16
N GLN A 101 -6.33 19.06 5.02
CA GLN A 101 -7.74 19.50 4.98
C GLN A 101 -8.68 18.49 5.65
N LEU A 102 -8.37 17.20 5.53
CA LEU A 102 -9.16 16.10 6.06
C LEU A 102 -8.89 15.83 7.55
N VAL A 103 -7.65 16.01 8.02
CA VAL A 103 -7.27 15.71 9.40
C VAL A 103 -6.97 16.92 10.26
N GLY A 104 -6.49 18.05 9.73
CA GLY A 104 -6.27 19.31 10.46
C GLY A 104 -5.40 19.21 11.73
N SER A 105 -4.43 20.10 11.89
CA SER A 105 -3.53 20.11 13.07
C SER A 105 -4.25 20.18 14.44
N LYS A 106 -5.50 20.68 14.47
CA LYS A 106 -6.33 20.80 15.68
C LYS A 106 -7.29 19.62 15.94
N ARG A 107 -7.41 18.62 15.05
CA ARG A 107 -8.33 17.49 15.30
C ARG A 107 -7.67 16.40 16.16
N LYS A 108 -8.51 15.58 16.79
CA LYS A 108 -8.08 14.43 17.60
C LYS A 108 -7.14 13.51 16.79
N PRO A 109 -6.10 12.93 17.42
CA PRO A 109 -5.27 11.88 16.83
C PRO A 109 -6.10 10.79 16.15
N LYS A 110 -5.66 10.32 14.97
CA LYS A 110 -6.36 9.31 14.17
C LYS A 110 -5.42 8.16 13.86
N GLY A 111 -5.98 6.96 13.77
CA GLY A 111 -5.37 5.81 13.14
C GLY A 111 -5.78 5.75 11.68
N ILE A 112 -4.80 5.71 10.78
CA ILE A 112 -5.02 5.85 9.34
C ILE A 112 -4.29 4.72 8.63
N PHE A 113 -5.02 3.80 8.01
CA PHE A 113 -4.43 2.78 7.14
C PHE A 113 -4.25 3.33 5.73
N VAL A 114 -3.01 3.30 5.27
CA VAL A 114 -2.62 3.84 3.96
C VAL A 114 -2.66 2.73 2.92
N CYS A 115 -3.30 2.99 1.78
CA CYS A 115 -3.36 2.05 0.65
C CYS A 115 -4.01 0.70 1.01
N ASP A 116 -5.22 0.72 1.56
CA ASP A 116 -5.93 -0.50 2.01
C ASP A 116 -6.30 -1.49 0.89
N MET A 117 -6.33 -1.02 -0.36
CA MET A 117 -6.60 -1.81 -1.58
C MET A 117 -5.47 -1.73 -2.61
N SER A 118 -4.26 -1.34 -2.18
CA SER A 118 -3.07 -1.21 -3.03
C SER A 118 -1.82 -1.56 -2.21
N ASP A 119 -0.63 -1.40 -2.78
CA ASP A 119 0.62 -1.65 -2.06
C ASP A 119 1.57 -0.48 -2.33
N LEU A 120 1.79 0.37 -1.32
CA LEU A 120 2.63 1.57 -1.43
C LEU A 120 4.08 1.24 -1.82
N PHE A 121 4.53 0.02 -1.55
CA PHE A 121 5.88 -0.47 -1.84
C PHE A 121 5.86 -1.56 -2.91
N GLY A 122 4.73 -1.72 -3.61
CA GLY A 122 4.54 -2.72 -4.64
C GLY A 122 5.27 -2.39 -5.94
N ILE A 123 5.47 -3.42 -6.76
CA ILE A 123 5.99 -3.26 -8.12
C ILE A 123 5.04 -2.36 -8.91
N GLY A 124 5.65 -1.48 -9.70
CA GLY A 124 4.94 -0.51 -10.54
C GLY A 124 4.48 0.74 -9.80
N VAL A 125 4.76 0.87 -8.50
CA VAL A 125 4.57 2.15 -7.81
C VAL A 125 5.85 2.98 -7.92
N PRO A 126 5.83 4.15 -8.59
CA PRO A 126 6.95 5.07 -8.61
C PRO A 126 7.41 5.47 -7.21
N GLU A 127 8.72 5.50 -7.01
CA GLU A 127 9.33 5.95 -5.75
C GLU A 127 8.86 7.35 -5.36
N GLU A 128 8.64 8.23 -6.32
CA GLU A 128 8.17 9.59 -6.07
C GLU A 128 6.79 9.62 -5.40
N TRP A 129 5.90 8.69 -5.73
CA TRP A 129 4.60 8.59 -5.05
C TRP A 129 4.80 8.20 -3.58
N THR A 130 5.64 7.20 -3.33
CA THR A 130 5.98 6.76 -1.98
C THR A 130 6.65 7.87 -1.17
N ARG A 131 7.59 8.61 -1.78
CA ARG A 131 8.25 9.77 -1.18
C ARG A 131 7.24 10.85 -0.77
N ARG A 132 6.29 11.17 -1.65
CA ARG A 132 5.22 12.15 -1.36
C ARG A 132 4.31 11.69 -0.22
N VAL A 133 3.90 10.42 -0.22
CA VAL A 133 3.05 9.84 0.82
C VAL A 133 3.77 9.84 2.18
N LEU A 134 5.02 9.38 2.23
CA LEU A 134 5.84 9.42 3.44
C LEU A 134 6.10 10.87 3.90
N GLY A 135 6.25 11.82 2.97
CA GLY A 135 6.36 13.25 3.26
C GLY A 135 5.12 13.81 3.97
N VAL A 136 3.92 13.40 3.55
CA VAL A 136 2.68 13.75 4.27
C VAL A 136 2.66 13.11 5.66
N ILE A 137 3.03 11.83 5.79
CA ILE A 137 3.07 11.14 7.08
C ILE A 137 3.97 11.87 8.09
N ARG A 138 5.18 12.27 7.67
CA ARG A 138 6.14 13.03 8.48
C ARG A 138 5.58 14.37 8.97
N LYS A 139 4.80 15.07 8.13
CA LYS A 139 4.19 16.36 8.47
C LYS A 139 3.02 16.24 9.47
N HIS A 140 2.56 15.01 9.78
CA HIS A 140 1.41 14.79 10.65
C HIS A 140 1.74 13.82 11.81
N PRO A 141 2.72 14.15 12.68
CA PRO A 141 3.23 13.25 13.73
C PRO A 141 2.18 12.87 14.80
N ARG A 142 1.08 13.63 14.91
CA ARG A 142 -0.02 13.35 15.85
C ARG A 142 -0.92 12.18 15.41
N HIS A 143 -0.82 11.73 14.15
CA HIS A 143 -1.63 10.63 13.64
C HIS A 143 -0.79 9.38 13.49
N ARG A 144 -1.37 8.23 13.80
CA ARG A 144 -0.76 6.92 13.60
C ARG A 144 -1.10 6.45 12.19
N PHE A 145 -0.08 6.15 11.40
CA PHE A 145 -0.23 5.61 10.05
C PHE A 145 0.12 4.14 10.05
N TYR A 146 -0.81 3.29 9.62
CA TYR A 146 -0.53 1.89 9.36
C TYR A 146 -0.12 1.79 7.89
N LEU A 147 1.06 1.21 7.65
CA LEU A 147 1.53 0.84 6.31
C LEU A 147 1.56 -0.69 6.25
N LEU A 148 1.17 -1.28 5.14
CA LEU A 148 1.18 -2.73 4.96
C LEU A 148 1.63 -3.08 3.55
N THR A 149 2.55 -4.05 3.41
CA THR A 149 3.05 -4.48 2.11
C THR A 149 3.17 -5.99 1.99
N LYS A 150 3.14 -6.51 0.76
CA LYS A 150 3.57 -7.88 0.42
C LYS A 150 4.99 -7.91 -0.17
N GLN A 151 5.65 -6.76 -0.27
CA GLN A 151 6.99 -6.62 -0.85
C GLN A 151 7.99 -6.09 0.16
N PRO A 152 8.26 -6.84 1.24
CA PRO A 152 9.13 -6.37 2.30
C PRO A 152 10.58 -6.09 1.83
N GLN A 153 11.01 -6.70 0.73
CA GLN A 153 12.31 -6.43 0.11
C GLN A 153 12.52 -4.98 -0.36
N ASN A 154 11.43 -4.23 -0.60
CA ASN A 154 11.49 -2.84 -1.06
C ASN A 154 11.53 -1.82 0.10
N LEU A 155 11.52 -2.27 1.36
CA LEU A 155 11.39 -1.39 2.52
C LEU A 155 12.69 -0.69 2.92
N SER A 156 13.86 -1.28 2.64
CA SER A 156 15.16 -0.80 3.14
C SER A 156 15.49 0.63 2.72
N GLN A 157 15.20 1.00 1.47
CA GLN A 157 15.44 2.35 0.95
C GLN A 157 14.60 3.45 1.62
N TRP A 158 13.56 3.07 2.36
CA TRP A 158 12.67 4.00 3.07
C TRP A 158 12.97 4.10 4.57
N SER A 159 13.94 3.32 5.05
CA SER A 159 14.42 3.34 6.42
C SER A 159 15.32 4.57 6.66
N PRO A 160 15.23 5.25 7.82
CA PRO A 160 14.29 5.02 8.91
C PRO A 160 12.87 5.53 8.59
N PHE A 161 11.87 4.79 9.05
CA PHE A 161 10.47 5.19 8.96
C PHE A 161 10.11 6.20 10.07
N PRO A 162 9.18 7.14 9.80
CA PRO A 162 8.72 8.08 10.82
C PRO A 162 8.15 7.37 12.06
N ASP A 163 8.37 7.93 13.26
CA ASP A 163 7.91 7.38 14.55
C ASP A 163 6.41 7.07 14.63
N ASN A 164 5.62 7.79 13.84
CA ASN A 164 4.18 7.64 13.79
C ASN A 164 3.70 6.57 12.78
N VAL A 165 4.64 5.80 12.20
CA VAL A 165 4.37 4.66 11.32
C VAL A 165 4.35 3.36 12.10
N TYR A 166 3.29 2.58 11.88
CA TYR A 166 3.20 1.16 12.20
C TYR A 166 3.44 0.43 10.89
N LEU A 167 4.61 -0.20 10.76
CA LEU A 167 5.06 -0.83 9.53
C LEU A 167 4.73 -2.32 9.53
N GLY A 168 3.83 -2.72 8.65
CA GLY A 168 3.33 -4.08 8.54
C GLY A 168 3.82 -4.80 7.30
N VAL A 169 3.95 -6.13 7.41
CA VAL A 169 4.06 -7.02 6.26
C VAL A 169 2.93 -8.04 6.28
N THR A 170 2.24 -8.21 5.15
CA THR A 170 1.25 -9.29 5.00
C THR A 170 1.97 -10.61 4.80
N VAL A 171 1.58 -11.64 5.56
CA VAL A 171 2.10 -13.00 5.45
C VAL A 171 0.92 -13.98 5.30
N CYS A 172 0.99 -14.86 4.30
CA CYS A 172 -0.08 -15.83 4.04
C CYS A 172 0.36 -17.28 4.24
N ASN A 173 1.65 -17.53 4.37
CA ASN A 173 2.28 -18.85 4.54
C ASN A 173 3.69 -18.68 5.14
N GLN A 174 4.34 -19.80 5.48
CA GLN A 174 5.70 -19.81 6.05
C GLN A 174 6.72 -19.05 5.19
N ALA A 175 6.76 -19.29 3.88
CA ALA A 175 7.76 -18.66 3.01
C ALA A 175 7.64 -17.11 3.00
N MET A 176 6.42 -16.58 3.07
CA MET A 176 6.19 -15.14 3.23
C MET A 176 6.56 -14.66 4.63
N PHE A 177 6.30 -15.46 5.66
CA PHE A 177 6.69 -15.16 7.04
C PHE A 177 8.20 -15.03 7.19
N ASP A 178 8.98 -16.00 6.69
CA ASP A 178 10.44 -16.00 6.78
C ASP A 178 11.04 -14.77 6.10
N LYS A 179 10.54 -14.44 4.90
CA LYS A 179 10.91 -13.22 4.17
C LYS A 179 10.56 -11.96 4.96
N ALA A 180 9.35 -11.91 5.53
CA ALA A 180 8.90 -10.76 6.31
C ALA A 180 9.81 -10.51 7.51
N VAL A 181 10.14 -11.56 8.27
CA VAL A 181 11.04 -11.47 9.44
C VAL A 181 12.43 -11.00 9.02
N TYR A 182 12.99 -11.58 7.95
CA TYR A 182 14.31 -11.20 7.43
C TYR A 182 14.38 -9.70 7.10
N TYR A 183 13.48 -9.20 6.27
CA TYR A 183 13.51 -7.81 5.83
C TYR A 183 13.06 -6.81 6.90
N LEU A 184 12.12 -7.18 7.78
CA LEU A 184 11.73 -6.32 8.90
C LEU A 184 12.87 -6.11 9.90
N LYS A 185 13.81 -7.06 10.05
CA LYS A 185 15.02 -6.87 10.86
C LYS A 185 15.97 -5.81 10.27
N MET A 186 15.94 -5.61 8.95
CA MET A 186 16.85 -4.70 8.24
C MET A 186 16.39 -3.24 8.21
N VAL A 187 15.15 -2.96 8.60
CA VAL A 187 14.57 -1.61 8.54
C VAL A 187 14.36 -1.04 9.93
N GLU A 188 14.52 0.27 10.09
CA GLU A 188 14.22 0.97 11.33
C GLU A 188 12.80 1.53 11.27
N ALA A 189 11.94 1.08 12.19
CA ALA A 189 10.59 1.58 12.38
C ALA A 189 10.19 1.36 13.85
N ARG A 190 9.53 2.35 14.46
CA ARG A 190 9.13 2.29 15.88
C ARG A 190 8.24 1.11 16.21
N VAL A 191 7.31 0.77 15.32
CA VAL A 191 6.43 -0.39 15.44
C VAL A 191 6.48 -1.19 14.16
N LYS A 192 6.76 -2.49 14.28
CA LYS A 192 6.73 -3.47 13.19
C LYS A 192 5.69 -4.53 13.52
N PHE A 193 4.90 -4.96 12.55
CA PHE A 193 3.91 -6.00 12.76
C PHE A 193 3.77 -6.93 11.54
N LEU A 194 3.17 -8.10 11.78
CA LEU A 194 2.80 -9.04 10.73
C LEU A 194 1.28 -9.10 10.64
N SER A 195 0.75 -8.99 9.44
CA SER A 195 -0.68 -9.22 9.16
C SER A 195 -0.82 -10.62 8.54
N MET A 196 -1.34 -11.56 9.32
CA MET A 196 -1.43 -12.98 8.93
C MET A 196 -2.74 -13.28 8.18
N GLU A 197 -3.00 -12.55 7.08
CA GLU A 197 -4.26 -12.65 6.35
C GLU A 197 -4.13 -12.60 4.81
N PRO A 198 -4.89 -13.43 4.08
CA PRO A 198 -5.53 -14.65 4.56
C PRO A 198 -4.46 -15.68 4.96
N MET A 199 -4.73 -16.50 5.98
CA MET A 199 -3.87 -17.62 6.34
C MET A 199 -4.10 -18.76 5.35
N LEU A 200 -3.27 -18.83 4.30
CA LEU A 200 -3.38 -19.79 3.20
C LEU A 200 -2.54 -21.05 3.42
N GLY A 201 -1.65 -21.02 4.41
CA GLY A 201 -0.83 -22.15 4.82
C GLY A 201 -0.40 -22.00 6.27
N ARG A 202 0.12 -23.09 6.82
CA ARG A 202 0.65 -23.12 8.19
C ARG A 202 1.82 -22.14 8.33
N ILE A 203 1.86 -21.48 9.49
CA ILE A 203 2.99 -20.67 9.94
C ILE A 203 3.44 -21.24 11.29
N THR A 204 4.72 -21.49 11.42
CA THR A 204 5.41 -21.90 12.64
C THR A 204 6.31 -20.75 13.06
N ILE A 205 6.16 -20.33 14.31
CA ILE A 205 6.99 -19.29 14.92
C ILE A 205 7.86 -20.02 15.92
N GLU A 206 9.14 -20.16 15.61
CA GLU A 206 10.13 -20.68 16.56
C GLU A 206 10.59 -19.51 17.45
N SER A 207 10.58 -19.75 18.76
CA SER A 207 10.92 -18.78 19.80
C SER A 207 12.42 -18.61 19.96
#